data_AF-X1QKG0-F1
#
_entry.id   AF-X1QKG0-F1
#
_cell.length_a   1.000
_cell.length_b   1.000
_cell.length_c   1.000
_cell.angle_alpha   90.00
_cell.angle_beta   90.00
_cell.angle_gamma   90.00
#
_symmetry.space_group_name_H-M   'P 1'
#
loop_
_entity.id
_entity.type
_entity.pdbx_description
1 polymer ?
#
loop_
_entity_poly.entity_id
_entity_poly.type
_entity_poly.pdbx_seq_one_letter_code
_entity_poly.pdbx_strand_id
1 'polypeptide(L)' 'MGKDASKIMEIKEFDCAGGVIAENIDGKVSIDNTYETRLEMLLPQIVPEISRELFGSS' A
#
# COMPACT_ATOMS: atom_id res chain seq x y z
N MET A 1 12.63 -12.72 20.47
CA MET A 1 12.94 -12.03 19.20
C MET A 1 12.77 -13.02 18.06
N GLY A 2 11.82 -12.78 17.15
CA GLY A 2 11.56 -13.65 15.99
C GLY A 2 12.73 -13.64 15.00
N LYS A 3 12.93 -14.77 14.31
CA LYS A 3 14.10 -15.09 13.46
C LYS A 3 14.26 -14.24 12.19
N ASP A 4 13.37 -13.29 11.92
CA ASP A 4 13.34 -12.58 10.62
C ASP A 4 14.05 -11.22 10.61
N ALA A 5 14.41 -10.67 11.78
CA ALA A 5 15.11 -9.38 11.84
C ALA A 5 16.50 -9.40 11.17
N SER A 6 17.08 -10.58 10.92
CA SER A 6 18.41 -10.74 10.32
C SER A 6 18.48 -10.44 8.81
N LYS A 7 17.39 -10.01 8.16
CA LYS A 7 17.34 -9.72 6.70
C LYS A 7 17.06 -8.25 6.35
N ILE A 8 16.85 -7.39 7.33
CA ILE A 8 16.56 -5.96 7.10
C ILE A 8 17.88 -5.20 7.07
N MET A 9 18.24 -4.66 5.90
CA MET A 9 19.49 -3.90 5.74
C MET A 9 19.38 -2.47 6.26
N GLU A 10 18.20 -1.85 6.12
CA GLU A 10 17.99 -0.46 6.47
C GLU A 10 16.50 -0.20 6.76
N ILE A 11 16.23 0.74 7.66
CA ILE A 11 14.89 1.29 7.91
C ILE A 11 15.01 2.81 7.79
N LYS A 12 14.17 3.41 6.94
CA LYS A 12 14.07 4.87 6.78
C LYS A 12 12.66 5.32 7.12
N GLU A 13 12.56 6.48 7.74
CA GLU A 13 11.30 7.19 7.84
C GLU A 13 10.92 7.76 6.47
N PHE A 14 9.62 7.76 6.18
CA PHE A 14 9.04 8.25 4.96
C PHE A 14 7.78 9.05 5.31
N ASP A 15 7.60 10.21 4.69
CA ASP A 15 6.46 11.09 4.96
C ASP A 15 5.20 10.53 4.28
N CYS A 16 4.41 9.78 5.04
CA CYS A 16 3.14 9.17 4.64
C CYS A 16 2.20 9.11 5.84
N ALA A 17 0.89 8.98 5.59
CA ALA A 17 -0.07 8.78 6.66
C ALA A 17 0.11 7.42 7.37
N GLY A 18 0.74 6.45 6.71
CA GLY A 18 1.17 5.19 7.29
C GLY A 18 1.41 4.09 6.26
N GLY A 19 1.80 2.91 6.77
CA GLY A 19 2.17 1.75 5.95
C GLY A 19 3.67 1.63 5.75
N VAL A 20 4.08 0.90 4.71
CA VAL A 20 5.49 0.60 4.43
C VAL A 20 5.75 0.52 2.95
N ILE A 21 6.95 0.91 2.54
CA ILE A 21 7.54 0.56 1.24
C ILE A 21 8.63 -0.47 1.51
N ALA A 22 8.49 -1.66 0.91
CA ALA A 22 9.45 -2.74 1.05
C ALA A 22 10.21 -2.92 -0.27
N GLU A 23 11.52 -2.69 -0.22
CA GLU A 23 12.41 -2.85 -1.37
C GLU A 23 13.33 -4.06 -1.17
N ASN A 24 13.63 -4.77 -2.26
CA ASN A 24 14.61 -5.84 -2.23
C ASN A 24 16.04 -5.27 -2.16
N ILE A 25 17.01 -6.10 -1.76
CA ILE A 25 18.39 -5.66 -1.50
C ILE A 25 19.08 -5.04 -2.73
N ASP A 26 18.69 -5.45 -3.95
CA ASP A 26 19.29 -4.94 -5.18
C ASP A 26 18.53 -3.75 -5.80
N GLY A 27 17.48 -3.24 -5.12
CA GLY A 27 16.71 -2.06 -5.53
C GLY A 27 15.88 -2.25 -6.80
N LYS A 28 15.73 -3.48 -7.30
CA LYS A 28 15.01 -3.74 -8.57
C LYS A 28 13.52 -3.92 -8.38
N VAL A 29 13.09 -4.34 -7.19
CA VAL A 29 11.69 -4.60 -6.87
C VAL A 29 11.34 -3.86 -5.61
N SER A 30 10.33 -3.01 -5.72
CA SER A 30 9.73 -2.30 -4.60
C SER A 30 8.23 -2.58 -4.56
N ILE A 31 7.73 -2.85 -3.35
CA ILE A 31 6.32 -3.01 -3.05
C ILE A 31 5.91 -1.85 -2.16
N ASP A 32 5.14 -0.94 -2.73
CA ASP A 32 4.51 0.15 -1.98
C ASP A 32 3.19 -0.35 -1.39
N ASN A 33 3.13 -0.39 -0.06
CA ASN A 33 1.96 -0.78 0.70
C ASN A 33 1.56 0.33 1.69
N THR A 34 1.83 1.59 1.33
CA THR A 34 1.30 2.77 2.01
C THR A 34 -0.22 2.81 1.94
N TYR A 35 -0.85 3.51 2.89
CA TYR A 35 -2.32 3.62 2.90
C TYR A 35 -2.86 4.34 1.68
N GLU A 36 -2.13 5.35 1.20
CA GLU A 36 -2.42 6.13 0.00
C GLU A 36 -2.43 5.22 -1.24
N THR A 37 -1.34 4.50 -1.51
CA THR A 37 -1.22 3.61 -2.67
C THR A 37 -2.27 2.50 -2.64
N ARG A 38 -2.53 1.89 -1.47
CA ARG A 38 -3.60 0.89 -1.33
C ARG A 38 -4.98 1.48 -1.62
N LEU A 39 -5.27 2.68 -1.13
CA LEU A 39 -6.55 3.33 -1.37
C LEU A 39 -6.73 3.65 -2.85
N GLU A 40 -5.71 4.23 -3.49
CA GLU A 40 -5.71 4.53 -4.93
C GLU A 40 -5.96 3.29 -5.79
N MET A 41 -5.37 2.14 -5.44
CA MET A 41 -5.60 0.89 -6.15
C MET A 41 -7.03 0.35 -5.98
N LEU A 42 -7.65 0.58 -4.82
CA LEU A 42 -8.98 0.08 -4.51
C LEU A 42 -10.10 0.97 -5.06
N LEU A 43 -9.88 2.29 -5.12
CA LEU A 43 -10.88 3.26 -5.54
C LEU A 43 -11.55 2.92 -6.90
N PRO A 44 -10.82 2.54 -7.97
CA PRO A 44 -11.44 2.19 -9.25
C PRO A 44 -12.45 1.05 -9.17
N GLN A 45 -12.29 0.13 -8.22
CA GLN A 45 -13.17 -1.03 -8.02
C GLN A 45 -14.35 -0.68 -7.12
N ILE A 46 -14.09 0.07 -6.05
CA ILE A 46 -15.08 0.36 -5.01
C ILE A 46 -15.98 1.55 -5.38
N VAL A 47 -15.46 2.56 -6.09
CA VAL A 47 -16.24 3.75 -6.48
C VAL A 47 -17.48 3.41 -7.31
N PRO A 48 -17.43 2.50 -8.31
CA PRO A 48 -18.65 2.05 -9.01
C PRO A 48 -19.68 1.43 -8.08
N GLU A 49 -19.26 0.65 -7.08
CA GLU A 49 -20.16 0.05 -6.10
C GLU A 49 -20.77 1.11 -5.20
N ILE A 50 -19.96 2.03 -4.66
CA ILE A 50 -20.43 3.18 -3.88
C ILE A 50 -21.45 3.99 -4.68
N SER A 51 -21.16 4.29 -5.95
CA SER A 51 -22.04 5.07 -6.82
C SER A 51 -23.39 4.38 -7.01
N ARG A 52 -23.39 3.06 -7.25
CA ARG A 52 -24.60 2.26 -7.39
C ARG A 52 -25.44 2.27 -6.11
N GLU A 53 -24.82 2.09 -4.94
CA GLU A 53 -25.53 2.07 -3.66
C GLU A 53 -26.09 3.45 -3.29
N LEU A 54 -25.38 4.53 -3.61
CA LEU A 54 -25.80 5.89 -3.25
C LEU A 54 -26.77 6.52 -4.25
N PHE A 55 -26.62 6.25 -5.54
CA PHE A 55 -27.33 6.95 -6.62
C PHE A 55 -28.17 6.03 -7.52
N GLY A 56 -28.10 4.71 -7.31
CA GLY A 56 -28.79 3.73 -8.14
C GLY A 56 -28.10 3.47 -9.49
N SER A 57 -28.71 2.60 -10.30
CA SER A 57 -28.25 2.30 -11.65
C SER A 57 -28.91 3.28 -12.63
N SER A 58 -28.19 4.33 -13.02
CA SER A 58 -28.61 5.22 -14.13
C SER A 58 -28.27 4.61 -15.47
#